data_AF-A0A6G0XZ43-F1
#
_entry.id   AF-A0A6G0XZ43-F1
#
_cell.length_a   1.000
_cell.length_b   1.000
_cell.length_c   1.000
_cell.angle_alpha   90.00
_cell.angle_beta   90.00
_cell.angle_gamma   90.00
#
_symmetry.space_group_name_H-M   'P 1'
#
loop_
_entity.id
_entity.type
_entity.pdbx_description
1 polymer ?
#
loop_
_entity_poly.entity_id
_entity_poly.type
_entity_poly.pdbx_seq_one_letter_code
_entity_poly.pdbx_strand_id
1 'polypeptide(L)'
;MLSQWLAKCKRLDLLEKNFDNYRVRSKHFISKMYANPEDTILLPTAIPTKFESTDVNFEPATVNEDNDLDHKPVCSSTPSKSNSSTTETCVTSSNRTISESSQTSTSICTQTTQVLSVNTPRKKKMLTSVDHFNEVVDVHLPPNLAMLMKNYVKLASRKPQDYHFLKKNLQLPTPRTLRRITQKIEIGTGLNDILFNSMELKFKNLKEDAKDCVLCVDEMAIKTNLFYNLSKDSIIGFNHSSEKKTYEPAKHVLCFMVRSLNYKWKQPVAYYFINNSCTGIPLLNTIFAVISTLQSISVNIRVFTTDQGSNFYSFANKMYVTSERPYFFVNGFKIYYVFVAPHLLKPTRNNFFKYNLEVFNNMTDIKYLNDFYNADQGINCCAPKLTDAHINPSPFQKMKVSYAFQFFSATVAASMRSCVEYGKLPHAAETTVNFIEYMDKLFDILNSRTKAASKELNLPLKKPLTREII
;
A
#
# COMPACT_ATOMS: atom_id res chain seq x y z
N MET A 1 48.49 -24.75 6.79
CA MET A 1 47.91 -23.40 6.62
C MET A 1 46.39 -23.40 6.67
N LEU A 2 45.67 -24.00 5.70
CA LEU A 2 44.20 -24.04 5.69
C LEU A 2 43.58 -24.60 6.99
N SER A 3 44.12 -25.71 7.49
CA SER A 3 43.75 -26.29 8.80
C SER A 3 43.93 -25.32 9.98
N GLN A 4 44.98 -24.49 9.97
CA GLN A 4 45.23 -23.47 11.00
C GLN A 4 44.26 -22.30 10.88
N TRP A 5 43.88 -21.90 9.66
CA TRP A 5 42.84 -20.89 9.44
C TRP A 5 41.48 -21.39 9.97
N LEU A 6 41.09 -22.63 9.64
CA LEU A 6 39.85 -23.22 10.13
C LEU A 6 39.84 -23.39 11.66
N ALA A 7 40.98 -23.80 12.25
CA ALA A 7 41.14 -23.88 13.71
C ALA A 7 40.97 -22.50 14.38
N LYS A 8 41.63 -21.45 13.85
CA LYS A 8 41.52 -20.08 14.40
C LYS A 8 40.14 -19.47 14.20
N CYS A 9 39.45 -19.79 13.10
CA CYS A 9 38.05 -19.42 12.88
C CYS A 9 37.04 -20.24 13.69
N LYS A 10 37.46 -21.24 14.49
CA LYS A 10 36.60 -22.22 15.19
C LYS A 10 35.63 -22.97 14.23
N ARG A 11 36.08 -23.29 13.01
CA ARG A 11 35.30 -23.93 11.94
C ARG A 11 35.96 -25.17 11.34
N LEU A 12 36.36 -26.11 12.19
CA LEU A 12 36.93 -27.40 11.77
C LEU A 12 35.92 -28.28 11.00
N ASP A 13 34.61 -28.02 11.15
CA ASP A 13 33.50 -28.64 10.40
C ASP A 13 33.50 -28.36 8.88
N LEU A 14 34.43 -27.52 8.41
CA LEU A 14 34.60 -27.17 7.00
C LEU A 14 35.74 -27.92 6.32
N LEU A 15 36.53 -28.74 7.04
CA LEU A 15 37.75 -29.39 6.51
C LEU A 15 37.56 -30.16 5.19
N GLU A 16 36.38 -30.75 4.98
CA GLU A 16 36.05 -31.59 3.80
C GLU A 16 35.15 -30.89 2.76
N LYS A 17 34.89 -29.59 2.90
CA LYS A 17 33.96 -28.84 2.04
C LYS A 17 34.69 -27.97 1.01
N ASN A 18 34.05 -27.69 -0.13
CA ASN A 18 34.61 -26.76 -1.10
C ASN A 18 34.64 -25.31 -0.52
N PHE A 19 35.81 -24.67 -0.57
CA PHE A 19 36.10 -23.36 0.01
C PHE A 19 35.80 -22.16 -0.92
N ASP A 20 35.37 -22.38 -2.17
CA ASP A 20 35.18 -21.32 -3.17
C ASP A 20 34.33 -20.13 -2.66
N ASN A 21 33.28 -20.43 -1.88
CA ASN A 21 32.34 -19.45 -1.33
C ASN A 21 32.72 -18.90 0.06
N TYR A 22 33.84 -19.34 0.65
CA TYR A 22 34.25 -18.94 1.99
C TYR A 22 35.35 -17.87 1.93
N ARG A 23 35.19 -16.80 2.71
CA ARG A 23 36.14 -15.67 2.79
C ARG A 23 36.24 -15.20 4.25
N VAL A 24 37.45 -14.87 4.68
CA VAL A 24 37.72 -14.24 5.99
C VAL A 24 37.96 -12.75 5.77
N ARG A 25 37.34 -11.88 6.57
CA ARG A 25 37.51 -10.42 6.43
C ARG A 25 38.91 -9.98 6.83
N SER A 26 39.45 -8.98 6.13
CA SER A 26 40.77 -8.36 6.38
C SER A 26 40.99 -7.94 7.85
N LYS A 27 39.94 -7.49 8.54
CA LYS A 27 39.99 -7.09 9.96
C LYS A 27 40.51 -8.17 10.93
N HIS A 28 40.50 -9.45 10.54
CA HIS A 28 40.99 -10.56 11.36
C HIS A 28 42.52 -10.76 11.31
N PHE A 29 43.22 -9.97 10.48
CA PHE A 29 44.68 -9.99 10.31
C PHE A 29 45.32 -8.75 10.94
N ILE A 30 46.63 -8.79 11.15
CA ILE A 30 47.45 -7.65 11.62
C ILE A 30 48.15 -7.05 10.40
N SER A 31 48.30 -5.72 10.29
CA SER A 31 48.90 -5.07 9.10
C SER A 31 50.28 -5.62 8.71
N LYS A 32 51.08 -6.11 9.68
CA LYS A 32 52.34 -6.85 9.42
C LYS A 32 52.20 -8.18 8.65
N MET A 33 50.97 -8.62 8.36
CA MET A 33 50.66 -9.83 7.59
C MET A 33 50.32 -9.54 6.13
N TYR A 34 50.38 -8.27 5.72
CA TYR A 34 50.16 -7.85 4.33
C TYR A 34 51.49 -7.59 3.63
N ALA A 35 51.51 -7.85 2.32
CA ALA A 35 52.66 -7.66 1.46
C ALA A 35 52.82 -6.21 0.97
N ASN A 36 51.81 -5.36 1.20
CA ASN A 36 51.76 -3.97 0.74
C ASN A 36 51.16 -3.03 1.81
N PRO A 37 51.52 -1.73 1.81
CA PRO A 37 51.07 -0.77 2.84
C PRO A 37 49.56 -0.48 2.86
N GLU A 38 48.83 -0.85 1.80
CA GLU A 38 47.39 -0.63 1.68
C GLU A 38 46.54 -1.77 2.29
N ASP A 39 47.16 -2.77 2.92
CA ASP A 39 46.50 -3.94 3.52
C ASP A 39 45.55 -4.69 2.53
N THR A 40 45.92 -4.79 1.25
CA THR A 40 45.10 -5.46 0.21
C THR A 40 45.60 -6.85 -0.22
N ILE A 41 46.89 -7.16 -0.05
CA ILE A 41 47.48 -8.46 -0.41
C ILE A 41 48.04 -9.13 0.85
N LEU A 42 47.51 -10.29 1.24
CA LEU A 42 48.04 -11.07 2.38
C LEU A 42 49.32 -11.82 1.99
N LEU A 43 50.28 -11.89 2.92
CA LEU A 43 51.44 -12.78 2.81
C LEU A 43 51.00 -14.26 2.84
N PRO A 44 51.70 -15.18 2.15
CA PRO A 44 51.43 -16.62 2.24
C PRO A 44 51.55 -17.20 3.66
N THR A 45 52.19 -16.50 4.60
CA THR A 45 52.32 -16.89 6.00
C THR A 45 51.25 -16.29 6.92
N ALA A 46 50.31 -15.50 6.39
CA ALA A 46 49.27 -14.84 7.17
C ALA A 46 48.29 -15.86 7.81
N ILE A 47 47.90 -15.62 9.06
CA ILE A 47 46.93 -16.44 9.79
C ILE A 47 45.95 -15.51 10.53
N PRO A 48 44.62 -15.68 10.38
CA PRO A 48 43.65 -14.85 11.07
C PRO A 48 43.78 -15.07 12.58
N THR A 49 44.01 -13.97 13.29
CA THR A 49 44.41 -13.98 14.71
C THR A 49 43.68 -12.94 15.56
N LYS A 50 43.11 -11.89 14.95
CA LYS A 50 42.22 -10.94 15.64
C LYS A 50 40.79 -11.46 15.63
N PHE A 51 40.40 -12.17 16.70
CA PHE A 51 39.00 -12.43 17.03
C PHE A 51 38.72 -11.81 18.40
N GLU A 52 37.71 -10.94 18.46
CA GLU A 52 37.27 -10.32 19.72
C GLU A 52 36.66 -11.41 20.62
N SER A 53 37.20 -11.57 21.82
CA SER A 53 36.72 -12.53 22.82
C SER A 53 35.52 -11.95 23.57
N THR A 54 34.31 -12.24 23.11
CA THR A 54 33.10 -12.11 23.94
C THR A 54 32.93 -13.38 24.76
N ASP A 55 33.74 -13.52 25.82
CA ASP A 55 33.54 -14.55 26.84
C ASP A 55 32.38 -14.13 27.74
N VAL A 56 31.17 -14.51 27.36
CA VAL A 56 29.98 -14.42 28.22
C VAL A 56 29.95 -15.68 29.08
N ASN A 57 30.55 -15.60 30.27
CA ASN A 57 30.39 -16.62 31.30
C ASN A 57 28.91 -16.66 31.74
N PHE A 58 28.24 -17.78 31.48
CA PHE A 58 27.02 -18.14 32.19
C PHE A 58 27.43 -18.96 33.43
N GLU A 59 27.38 -18.34 34.61
CA GLU A 59 27.37 -19.09 35.85
C GLU A 59 26.01 -19.79 36.04
N PRO A 60 25.97 -21.07 36.41
CA PRO A 60 24.74 -21.74 36.79
C PRO A 60 24.36 -21.35 38.23
N ALA A 61 23.35 -20.50 38.39
CA ALA A 61 22.84 -20.16 39.71
C ALA A 61 22.19 -21.40 40.39
N THR A 62 22.61 -21.65 41.63
CA THR A 62 22.26 -22.82 42.44
C THR A 62 20.83 -22.79 42.98
N VAL A 63 20.26 -23.98 43.18
CA VAL A 63 19.10 -24.20 44.06
C VAL A 63 19.44 -23.76 45.49
N ASN A 64 18.52 -23.09 46.17
CA ASN A 64 18.38 -23.10 47.62
C ASN A 64 16.91 -22.89 47.99
N GLU A 65 16.49 -23.53 49.08
CA GLU A 65 15.11 -23.59 49.57
C GLU A 65 14.79 -22.46 50.57
N ASP A 66 13.54 -22.46 51.02
CA ASP A 66 13.00 -21.85 52.25
C ASP A 66 12.58 -20.36 52.34
N ASN A 67 11.24 -20.24 52.33
CA ASN A 67 10.38 -19.61 53.36
C ASN A 67 9.92 -18.13 53.26
N ASP A 68 8.62 -18.05 52.95
CA ASP A 68 7.53 -17.40 53.71
C ASP A 68 6.90 -16.05 53.28
N LEU A 69 5.59 -16.17 53.02
CA LEU A 69 4.45 -15.29 53.35
C LEU A 69 4.46 -13.81 52.90
N ASP A 70 3.54 -13.44 51.99
CA ASP A 70 2.17 -13.07 52.40
C ASP A 70 1.13 -13.10 51.24
N HIS A 71 -0.16 -13.04 51.59
CA HIS A 71 -1.36 -13.13 50.72
C HIS A 71 -1.64 -11.85 49.88
N LYS A 72 -2.49 -11.78 48.83
CA LYS A 72 -3.81 -12.41 48.51
C LYS A 72 -4.12 -12.29 46.97
N PRO A 73 -5.16 -12.93 46.40
CA PRO A 73 -5.22 -13.29 44.97
C PRO A 73 -6.21 -12.49 44.09
N VAL A 74 -6.04 -12.59 42.76
CA VAL A 74 -7.10 -12.36 41.74
C VAL A 74 -7.01 -13.45 40.65
N CYS A 75 -8.16 -13.98 40.21
CA CYS A 75 -8.26 -15.13 39.32
C CYS A 75 -7.87 -14.85 37.85
N SER A 76 -7.26 -15.85 37.20
CA SER A 76 -7.39 -16.06 35.76
C SER A 76 -7.43 -17.57 35.44
N SER A 77 -8.52 -18.04 34.83
CA SER A 77 -8.69 -19.44 34.44
C SER A 77 -8.46 -19.63 32.95
N THR A 78 -7.58 -20.56 32.60
CA THR A 78 -7.41 -21.07 31.22
C THR A 78 -7.51 -22.60 31.28
N PRO A 79 -8.43 -23.26 30.55
CA PRO A 79 -8.47 -24.71 30.48
C PRO A 79 -7.42 -25.23 29.48
N SER A 80 -6.67 -26.23 29.91
CA SER A 80 -5.79 -27.03 29.07
C SER A 80 -6.57 -27.92 28.11
N LYS A 81 -5.99 -28.21 26.94
CA LYS A 81 -6.47 -29.29 26.04
C LYS A 81 -5.66 -30.55 26.29
N SER A 82 -6.31 -31.58 26.81
CA SER A 82 -5.81 -32.96 26.78
C SER A 82 -6.10 -33.62 25.42
N ASN A 83 -5.21 -34.51 25.00
CA ASN A 83 -5.48 -35.42 23.89
C ASN A 83 -6.29 -36.62 24.39
N SER A 84 -7.31 -37.02 23.66
CA SER A 84 -7.75 -38.41 23.61
C SER A 84 -8.20 -38.78 22.20
N SER A 85 -7.83 -39.98 21.79
CA SER A 85 -8.10 -40.56 20.48
C SER A 85 -9.22 -41.58 20.57
N THR A 86 -10.19 -41.53 19.66
CA THR A 86 -10.93 -42.73 19.27
C THR A 86 -11.28 -42.72 17.78
N THR A 87 -11.19 -43.90 17.19
CA THR A 87 -11.42 -44.25 15.78
C THR A 87 -12.90 -44.41 15.45
N GLU A 88 -13.29 -44.21 14.18
CA GLU A 88 -14.04 -45.21 13.40
C GLU A 88 -14.03 -44.89 11.89
N THR A 89 -14.61 -45.78 11.08
CA THR A 89 -14.00 -46.24 9.80
C THR A 89 -14.96 -46.13 8.59
N CYS A 90 -14.42 -46.38 7.38
CA CYS A 90 -15.14 -46.87 6.18
C CYS A 90 -15.99 -45.84 5.37
N VAL A 91 -16.21 -45.95 4.04
CA VAL A 91 -15.87 -46.96 2.99
C VAL A 91 -15.49 -46.24 1.67
N THR A 92 -14.72 -46.87 0.78
CA THR A 92 -14.42 -46.46 -0.61
C THR A 92 -15.28 -47.20 -1.67
N SER A 93 -15.71 -46.51 -2.75
CA SER A 93 -16.06 -47.07 -4.09
C SER A 93 -16.81 -46.02 -4.95
N SER A 94 -16.81 -46.01 -6.29
CA SER A 94 -16.00 -46.74 -7.29
C SER A 94 -16.04 -46.06 -8.68
N ASN A 95 -15.16 -46.52 -9.58
CA ASN A 95 -14.79 -45.98 -10.90
C ASN A 95 -15.91 -45.84 -11.96
N ARG A 96 -15.68 -44.97 -12.97
CA ARG A 96 -16.02 -45.23 -14.39
C ARG A 96 -15.02 -44.59 -15.38
N THR A 97 -14.89 -45.23 -16.54
CA THR A 97 -13.81 -45.13 -17.56
C THR A 97 -14.46 -45.40 -18.94
N ILE A 98 -13.99 -45.04 -20.16
CA ILE A 98 -12.70 -44.63 -20.77
C ILE A 98 -12.99 -43.62 -21.90
N SER A 99 -12.16 -42.59 -22.16
CA SER A 99 -11.77 -42.17 -23.54
C SER A 99 -10.79 -40.98 -23.61
N GLU A 100 -9.73 -41.12 -24.40
CA GLU A 100 -8.79 -40.06 -24.76
C GLU A 100 -9.30 -39.19 -25.90
N SER A 101 -8.99 -37.89 -25.89
CA SER A 101 -8.58 -37.19 -27.11
C SER A 101 -7.74 -35.96 -26.75
N SER A 102 -6.64 -35.80 -27.46
CA SER A 102 -5.67 -34.72 -27.28
C SER A 102 -6.08 -33.48 -28.07
N GLN A 103 -6.12 -32.32 -27.41
CA GLN A 103 -6.00 -31.04 -28.12
C GLN A 103 -5.48 -29.94 -27.19
N THR A 104 -4.19 -29.61 -27.37
CA THR A 104 -3.57 -28.40 -26.84
C THR A 104 -4.11 -27.18 -27.57
N SER A 105 -4.89 -26.32 -26.90
CA SER A 105 -5.36 -25.04 -27.44
C SER A 105 -4.97 -23.87 -26.54
N THR A 106 -3.81 -23.28 -26.84
CA THR A 106 -3.28 -22.07 -26.21
C THR A 106 -4.13 -20.86 -26.61
N SER A 107 -5.15 -20.51 -25.83
CA SER A 107 -6.02 -19.36 -26.11
C SER A 107 -5.39 -18.03 -25.66
N ILE A 108 -4.58 -17.46 -26.57
CA ILE A 108 -4.16 -16.06 -26.51
C ILE A 108 -5.40 -15.16 -26.53
N CYS A 109 -5.60 -14.32 -25.52
CA CYS A 109 -6.64 -13.27 -25.55
C CYS A 109 -5.99 -11.89 -25.62
N THR A 110 -5.95 -11.33 -26.84
CA THR A 110 -5.45 -9.98 -27.11
C THR A 110 -6.50 -8.90 -26.84
N GLN A 111 -6.02 -7.83 -26.22
CA GLN A 111 -6.61 -6.50 -25.99
C GLN A 111 -7.81 -6.09 -26.87
N THR A 112 -8.74 -5.34 -26.27
CA THR A 112 -9.39 -4.21 -26.96
C THR A 112 -9.12 -2.93 -26.18
N THR A 113 -8.39 -2.00 -26.79
CA THR A 113 -8.09 -0.69 -26.22
C THR A 113 -9.08 0.33 -26.81
N GLN A 114 -10.09 0.74 -26.04
CA GLN A 114 -11.01 1.78 -26.52
C GLN A 114 -10.34 3.16 -26.45
N VAL A 115 -10.11 3.74 -27.63
CA VAL A 115 -9.70 5.12 -27.84
C VAL A 115 -10.93 6.02 -27.62
N LEU A 116 -10.81 7.03 -26.75
CA LEU A 116 -11.80 8.10 -26.65
C LEU A 116 -11.17 9.47 -26.94
N SER A 117 -11.50 9.95 -28.14
CA SER A 117 -11.52 11.32 -28.65
C SER A 117 -10.61 12.37 -28.00
N VAL A 118 -9.59 12.79 -28.75
CA VAL A 118 -9.04 14.14 -28.67
C VAL A 118 -10.09 15.12 -29.19
N ASN A 119 -10.72 15.93 -28.31
CA ASN A 119 -11.17 17.32 -28.55
C ASN A 119 -12.12 17.83 -27.45
N THR A 120 -11.64 18.75 -26.60
CA THR A 120 -12.43 19.86 -26.01
C THR A 120 -11.49 20.84 -25.28
N PRO A 121 -11.84 22.14 -25.15
CA PRO A 121 -10.84 23.19 -24.94
C PRO A 121 -10.62 23.63 -23.49
N ARG A 122 -9.52 24.40 -23.30
CA ARG A 122 -9.16 25.23 -22.12
C ARG A 122 -8.76 24.50 -20.83
N LYS A 123 -7.49 24.08 -20.83
CA LYS A 123 -6.68 23.96 -19.60
C LYS A 123 -6.63 25.31 -18.86
N LYS A 124 -7.17 25.40 -17.64
CA LYS A 124 -6.50 26.26 -16.62
C LYS A 124 -5.15 25.60 -16.34
N LYS A 125 -4.06 26.37 -16.38
CA LYS A 125 -2.68 25.88 -16.22
C LYS A 125 -2.55 25.25 -14.82
N MET A 126 -2.53 23.92 -14.75
CA MET A 126 -2.22 23.23 -13.49
C MET A 126 -0.74 23.47 -13.17
N LEU A 127 -0.41 23.64 -11.90
CA LEU A 127 0.97 23.49 -11.43
C LEU A 127 1.11 22.04 -10.92
N THR A 128 1.43 21.12 -11.83
CA THR A 128 1.66 19.72 -11.46
C THR A 128 3.04 19.56 -10.82
N SER A 129 3.31 18.39 -10.21
CA SER A 129 4.67 18.04 -9.79
C SER A 129 5.67 18.06 -10.96
N VAL A 130 5.20 17.83 -12.19
CA VAL A 130 6.01 17.94 -13.41
C VAL A 130 6.29 19.40 -13.77
N ASP A 131 5.34 20.31 -13.57
CA ASP A 131 5.57 21.75 -13.86
C ASP A 131 6.57 22.36 -12.88
N HIS A 132 6.51 21.98 -11.59
CA HIS A 132 7.52 22.40 -10.63
C HIS A 132 8.88 21.69 -10.83
N PHE A 133 8.89 20.40 -11.20
CA PHE A 133 10.11 19.74 -11.67
C PHE A 133 10.73 20.51 -12.84
N ASN A 134 9.92 21.00 -13.78
CA ASN A 134 10.38 21.80 -14.90
C ASN A 134 11.00 23.13 -14.44
N GLU A 135 10.46 23.80 -13.41
CA GLU A 135 11.04 25.03 -12.83
C GLU A 135 12.39 24.75 -12.15
N VAL A 136 12.46 23.76 -11.26
CA VAL A 136 13.71 23.34 -10.59
C VAL A 136 14.78 22.94 -11.60
N VAL A 137 14.37 22.28 -12.68
CA VAL A 137 15.25 21.87 -13.78
C VAL A 137 15.77 23.05 -14.61
N ASP A 138 15.01 24.13 -14.80
CA ASP A 138 15.52 25.37 -15.44
C ASP A 138 16.53 26.09 -14.54
N VAL A 139 16.29 26.10 -13.23
CA VAL A 139 17.14 26.82 -12.26
C VAL A 139 18.50 26.12 -12.07
N HIS A 140 18.54 24.80 -12.10
CA HIS A 140 19.73 24.03 -11.73
C HIS A 140 20.47 23.33 -12.88
N LEU A 141 19.91 23.25 -14.09
CA LEU A 141 20.56 22.60 -15.24
C LEU A 141 20.74 23.60 -16.41
N PRO A 142 21.86 23.54 -17.16
CA PRO A 142 22.03 24.34 -18.37
C PRO A 142 20.86 24.13 -19.35
N PRO A 143 20.43 25.15 -20.13
CA PRO A 143 19.18 25.12 -20.91
C PRO A 143 18.99 23.87 -21.77
N ASN A 144 20.06 23.40 -22.42
CA ASN A 144 20.05 22.19 -23.23
C ASN A 144 19.74 20.92 -22.42
N LEU A 145 20.30 20.82 -21.21
CA LEU A 145 20.09 19.69 -20.28
C LEU A 145 18.75 19.81 -19.55
N ALA A 146 18.29 21.04 -19.28
CA ALA A 146 16.98 21.32 -18.73
C ALA A 146 15.87 20.86 -19.68
N MET A 147 15.89 21.34 -20.93
CA MET A 147 14.99 20.89 -22.00
C MET A 147 14.99 19.36 -22.16
N LEU A 148 16.17 18.73 -22.06
CA LEU A 148 16.35 17.28 -22.11
C LEU A 148 15.59 16.55 -21.00
N MET A 149 15.77 16.98 -19.75
CA MET A 149 15.13 16.38 -18.58
C MET A 149 13.62 16.55 -18.61
N LYS A 150 13.13 17.74 -18.97
CA LYS A 150 11.70 18.03 -19.11
C LYS A 150 11.04 17.14 -20.16
N ASN A 151 11.64 17.06 -21.34
CA ASN A 151 11.17 16.19 -22.42
C ASN A 151 11.25 14.72 -22.01
N TYR A 152 12.30 14.30 -21.30
CA TYR A 152 12.41 12.94 -20.77
C TYR A 152 11.29 12.61 -19.77
N VAL A 153 11.07 13.40 -18.72
CA VAL A 153 10.01 13.12 -17.73
C VAL A 153 8.61 13.11 -18.38
N LYS A 154 8.39 13.98 -19.36
CA LYS A 154 7.15 14.06 -20.16
C LYS A 154 6.94 12.89 -21.15
N LEU A 155 8.00 12.14 -21.48
CA LEU A 155 7.97 11.01 -22.43
C LEU A 155 8.18 9.64 -21.75
N ALA A 156 8.93 9.57 -20.66
CA ALA A 156 9.08 8.38 -19.82
C ALA A 156 7.84 8.09 -18.96
N SER A 157 6.97 9.10 -18.79
CA SER A 157 5.59 8.94 -18.30
C SER A 157 4.62 8.44 -19.39
N ARG A 158 5.10 8.23 -20.63
CA ARG A 158 4.38 7.56 -21.72
C ARG A 158 5.02 6.19 -21.99
N LYS A 159 4.44 5.40 -22.91
CA LYS A 159 4.95 4.04 -23.16
C LYS A 159 6.38 4.13 -23.73
N PRO A 160 7.33 3.25 -23.34
CA PRO A 160 8.70 3.27 -23.88
C PRO A 160 8.78 3.23 -25.42
N GLN A 161 7.80 2.59 -26.05
CA GLN A 161 7.62 2.53 -27.51
C GLN A 161 7.50 3.94 -28.14
N ASP A 162 6.75 4.86 -27.50
CA ASP A 162 6.56 6.23 -27.97
C ASP A 162 7.89 7.02 -27.94
N TYR A 163 8.72 6.77 -26.92
CA TYR A 163 10.06 7.38 -26.84
C TYR A 163 10.96 6.90 -27.99
N HIS A 164 10.93 5.61 -28.33
CA HIS A 164 11.74 5.07 -29.43
C HIS A 164 11.34 5.67 -30.80
N PHE A 165 10.05 5.89 -31.03
CA PHE A 165 9.55 6.58 -32.23
C PHE A 165 10.00 8.05 -32.26
N LEU A 166 9.71 8.79 -31.19
CA LEU A 166 10.01 10.22 -31.11
C LEU A 166 11.51 10.54 -31.07
N LYS A 167 12.36 9.62 -30.58
CA LYS A 167 13.82 9.79 -30.55
C LYS A 167 14.40 10.07 -31.95
N LYS A 168 13.90 9.41 -32.99
CA LYS A 168 14.36 9.63 -34.38
C LYS A 168 14.04 11.06 -34.86
N ASN A 169 12.84 11.54 -34.57
CA ASN A 169 12.31 12.80 -35.11
C ASN A 169 12.71 14.04 -34.29
N LEU A 170 12.97 13.87 -32.98
CA LEU A 170 13.25 14.97 -32.04
C LEU A 170 14.68 14.94 -31.47
N GLN A 171 15.60 14.17 -32.09
CA GLN A 171 17.02 14.07 -31.70
C GLN A 171 17.25 13.78 -30.20
N LEU A 172 16.36 12.99 -29.59
CA LEU A 172 16.38 12.76 -28.14
C LEU A 172 17.56 11.86 -27.72
N PRO A 173 18.01 11.93 -26.45
CA PRO A 173 19.10 11.10 -25.96
C PRO A 173 18.89 9.60 -26.14
N THR A 174 19.98 8.85 -26.06
CA THR A 174 19.88 7.40 -25.88
C THR A 174 19.30 7.08 -24.49
N PRO A 175 18.53 5.99 -24.34
CA PRO A 175 18.13 5.49 -23.02
C PRO A 175 19.31 5.22 -22.08
N ARG A 176 20.51 4.93 -22.61
CA ARG A 176 21.75 4.79 -21.83
C ARG A 176 22.21 6.14 -21.25
N THR A 177 22.17 7.21 -22.05
CA THR A 177 22.47 8.57 -21.59
C THR A 177 21.49 9.00 -20.49
N LEU A 178 20.21 8.70 -20.66
CA LEU A 178 19.16 9.00 -19.67
C LEU A 178 19.38 8.24 -18.36
N ARG A 179 19.60 6.92 -18.44
CA ARG A 179 19.93 6.09 -17.25
C ARG A 179 21.14 6.65 -16.49
N ARG A 180 22.21 7.04 -17.20
CA ARG A 180 23.42 7.66 -16.61
C ARG A 180 23.13 8.99 -15.90
N ILE A 181 22.18 9.78 -16.41
CA ILE A 181 21.75 11.03 -15.78
C ILE A 181 20.88 10.74 -14.55
N THR A 182 19.87 9.86 -14.67
CA THR A 182 18.95 9.53 -13.57
C THR A 182 19.63 8.76 -12.43
N GLN A 183 20.69 8.00 -12.72
CA GLN A 183 21.51 7.31 -11.71
C GLN A 183 22.11 8.26 -10.67
N LYS A 184 22.25 9.56 -10.98
CA LYS A 184 22.72 10.57 -10.02
C LYS A 184 21.66 10.96 -8.97
N ILE A 185 20.39 10.62 -9.18
CA ILE A 185 19.29 10.97 -8.28
C ILE A 185 19.06 9.79 -7.35
N GLU A 186 19.66 9.86 -6.16
CA GLU A 186 19.62 8.77 -5.19
C GLU A 186 18.38 8.85 -4.29
N ILE A 187 17.30 8.17 -4.68
CA ILE A 187 16.13 7.96 -3.83
C ILE A 187 16.30 6.63 -3.09
N GLY A 188 16.56 6.72 -1.78
CA GLY A 188 16.67 5.59 -0.86
C GLY A 188 15.36 5.26 -0.15
N THR A 189 15.37 4.16 0.60
CA THR A 189 14.32 3.84 1.58
C THR A 189 14.41 4.80 2.77
N GLY A 190 13.28 5.11 3.38
CA GLY A 190 13.14 6.01 4.52
C GLY A 190 12.84 7.46 4.13
N LEU A 191 13.29 8.39 4.97
CA LEU A 191 13.33 9.81 4.67
C LEU A 191 14.52 10.09 3.74
N ASN A 192 14.35 10.98 2.76
CA ASN A 192 15.36 11.27 1.75
C ASN A 192 15.62 12.77 1.65
N ASP A 193 16.78 13.23 2.11
CA ASP A 193 17.09 14.66 2.23
C ASP A 193 17.02 15.39 0.89
N ILE A 194 17.42 14.75 -0.21
CA ILE A 194 17.32 15.32 -1.57
C ILE A 194 15.85 15.65 -1.90
N LEU A 195 14.92 14.74 -1.55
CA LEU A 195 13.49 14.94 -1.73
C LEU A 195 12.93 16.03 -0.80
N PHE A 196 13.29 16.02 0.49
CA PHE A 196 12.79 17.00 1.45
C PHE A 196 13.32 18.42 1.18
N ASN A 197 14.60 18.58 0.82
CA ASN A 197 15.18 19.86 0.41
C ASN A 197 14.51 20.40 -0.87
N SER A 198 14.25 19.52 -1.85
CA SER A 198 13.49 19.89 -3.07
C SER A 198 12.05 20.30 -2.75
N MET A 199 11.41 19.63 -1.79
CA MET A 199 10.09 20.00 -1.31
C MET A 199 10.09 21.32 -0.54
N GLU A 200 11.10 21.61 0.28
CA GLU A 200 11.21 22.87 1.01
C GLU A 200 11.27 24.08 0.05
N LEU A 201 12.10 23.99 -1.01
CA LEU A 201 12.16 24.99 -2.09
C LEU A 201 10.82 25.16 -2.79
N LYS A 202 10.07 24.07 -2.98
CA LYS A 202 8.71 24.11 -3.53
C LYS A 202 7.73 24.83 -2.59
N PHE A 203 7.76 24.51 -1.30
CA PHE A 203 6.81 25.04 -0.32
C PHE A 203 7.07 26.51 0.03
N LYS A 204 8.31 26.99 -0.07
CA LYS A 204 8.64 28.43 0.02
C LYS A 204 7.86 29.30 -0.98
N ASN A 205 7.57 28.77 -2.17
CA ASN A 205 6.83 29.47 -3.23
C ASN A 205 5.32 29.16 -3.25
N LEU A 206 4.83 28.34 -2.31
CA LEU A 206 3.42 28.00 -2.21
C LEU A 206 2.73 28.85 -1.14
N LYS A 207 1.48 29.23 -1.41
CA LYS A 207 0.60 29.90 -0.46
C LYS A 207 0.37 29.04 0.79
N GLU A 208 0.11 29.66 1.94
CA GLU A 208 -0.11 28.94 3.21
C GLU A 208 -1.28 27.94 3.14
N ASP A 209 -2.38 28.31 2.50
CA ASP A 209 -3.54 27.43 2.26
C ASP A 209 -3.19 26.20 1.38
N ALA A 210 -2.14 26.29 0.56
CA ALA A 210 -1.62 25.16 -0.23
C ALA A 210 -0.73 24.21 0.57
N LYS A 211 -0.23 24.62 1.75
CA LYS A 211 0.57 23.81 2.67
C LYS A 211 -0.28 22.97 3.63
N ASP A 212 -1.56 23.31 3.81
CA ASP A 212 -2.51 22.46 4.53
C ASP A 212 -2.75 21.14 3.79
N CYS A 213 -2.33 20.03 4.42
CA CYS A 213 -2.21 18.72 3.81
C CYS A 213 -2.85 17.58 4.62
N VAL A 214 -3.24 16.55 3.88
CA VAL A 214 -3.48 15.19 4.37
C VAL A 214 -2.20 14.38 4.18
N LEU A 215 -1.79 13.63 5.21
CA LEU A 215 -0.81 12.56 5.09
C LEU A 215 -1.55 11.23 4.92
N CYS A 216 -1.40 10.61 3.75
CA CYS A 216 -1.93 9.28 3.44
C CYS A 216 -0.83 8.22 3.61
N VAL A 217 -1.16 7.11 4.26
CA VAL A 217 -0.27 5.96 4.44
C VAL A 217 -0.99 4.67 4.09
N ASP A 218 -0.30 3.79 3.38
CA ASP A 218 -0.82 2.49 2.92
C ASP A 218 0.32 1.45 2.86
N GLU A 219 -0.03 0.17 3.01
CA GLU A 219 0.91 -0.95 3.01
C GLU A 219 0.72 -1.83 1.76
N MET A 220 1.70 -1.80 0.86
CA MET A 220 1.65 -2.53 -0.41
C MET A 220 2.47 -3.82 -0.34
N ALA A 221 1.84 -4.97 -0.60
CA ALA A 221 2.56 -6.23 -0.78
C ALA A 221 3.47 -6.18 -2.02
N ILE A 222 4.69 -6.70 -1.89
CA ILE A 222 5.69 -6.79 -2.95
C ILE A 222 6.15 -8.23 -3.14
N LYS A 223 6.71 -8.54 -4.32
CA LYS A 223 7.40 -9.81 -4.52
C LYS A 223 8.69 -9.82 -3.66
N THR A 224 8.72 -10.66 -2.64
CA THR A 224 9.91 -10.91 -1.81
C THR A 224 11.10 -11.26 -2.70
N ASN A 225 12.12 -10.40 -2.70
CA ASN A 225 13.38 -10.67 -3.39
C ASN A 225 14.49 -9.79 -2.81
N LEU A 226 15.73 -10.28 -2.87
CA LEU A 226 16.93 -9.52 -2.54
C LEU A 226 17.66 -9.14 -3.84
N PHE A 227 18.05 -7.88 -3.96
CA PHE A 227 18.76 -7.35 -5.12
C PHE A 227 20.09 -6.76 -4.67
N TYR A 228 21.20 -7.30 -5.16
CA TYR A 228 22.52 -6.73 -4.92
C TYR A 228 22.80 -5.59 -5.91
N ASN A 229 23.00 -4.38 -5.38
CA ASN A 229 23.32 -3.20 -6.14
C ASN A 229 24.85 -3.01 -6.21
N LEU A 230 25.44 -3.47 -7.32
CA LEU A 230 26.87 -3.37 -7.62
C LEU A 230 27.44 -1.96 -7.47
N SER A 231 26.69 -0.91 -7.84
CA SER A 231 27.21 0.46 -7.81
C SER A 231 27.26 1.07 -6.41
N LYS A 232 26.63 0.43 -5.42
CA LYS A 232 26.56 0.89 -4.03
C LYS A 232 26.99 -0.18 -3.01
N ASP A 233 27.61 -1.26 -3.47
CA ASP A 233 27.98 -2.45 -2.67
C ASP A 233 26.95 -2.79 -1.57
N SER A 234 25.68 -2.92 -1.96
CA SER A 234 24.60 -3.06 -0.98
C SER A 234 23.44 -3.90 -1.47
N ILE A 235 22.89 -4.70 -0.55
CA ILE A 235 21.71 -5.54 -0.79
C ILE A 235 20.45 -4.74 -0.43
N ILE A 236 19.55 -4.62 -1.41
CA ILE A 236 18.23 -4.00 -1.35
C ILE A 236 17.18 -5.10 -1.17
N GLY A 237 16.08 -4.79 -0.48
CA GLY A 237 14.98 -5.73 -0.22
C GLY A 237 14.99 -6.37 1.17
N PHE A 238 15.90 -5.95 2.05
CA PHE A 238 15.85 -6.26 3.48
C PHE A 238 14.85 -5.35 4.22
N ASN A 239 14.26 -5.89 5.29
CA ASN A 239 13.41 -5.17 6.23
C ASN A 239 14.18 -4.00 6.88
N HIS A 240 13.57 -2.82 6.83
CA HIS A 240 14.17 -1.55 7.23
C HIS A 240 13.08 -0.60 7.73
N SER A 241 12.82 -0.62 9.03
CA SER A 241 12.04 0.42 9.73
C SER A 241 12.92 1.64 9.99
N SER A 242 12.34 2.72 10.52
CA SER A 242 13.09 3.92 10.94
C SER A 242 14.18 3.67 11.98
N GLU A 243 14.10 2.57 12.73
CA GLU A 243 14.98 2.27 13.87
C GLU A 243 15.87 1.05 13.66
N LYS A 244 15.41 0.06 12.88
CA LYS A 244 16.08 -1.24 12.77
C LYS A 244 16.08 -1.75 11.34
N LYS A 245 17.27 -2.02 10.84
CA LYS A 245 17.49 -2.87 9.67
C LYS A 245 17.67 -4.31 10.16
N THR A 246 16.92 -5.26 9.61
CA THR A 246 17.11 -6.70 9.87
C THR A 246 17.39 -7.43 8.57
N TYR A 247 18.10 -8.55 8.62
CA TYR A 247 18.46 -9.36 7.44
C TYR A 247 17.30 -10.22 6.92
N GLU A 248 16.07 -9.87 7.27
CA GLU A 248 14.87 -10.55 6.80
C GLU A 248 14.41 -9.95 5.47
N PRO A 249 14.08 -10.76 4.44
CA PRO A 249 13.52 -10.25 3.21
C PRO A 249 12.17 -9.53 3.42
N ALA A 250 12.02 -8.38 2.80
CA ALA A 250 10.78 -7.61 2.83
C ALA A 250 9.70 -8.25 1.94
N LYS A 251 8.47 -8.33 2.47
CA LYS A 251 7.27 -8.78 1.75
C LYS A 251 6.30 -7.63 1.48
N HIS A 252 6.46 -6.50 2.19
CA HIS A 252 5.60 -5.32 2.13
C HIS A 252 6.44 -4.03 2.02
N VAL A 253 5.81 -2.97 1.54
CA VAL A 253 6.34 -1.60 1.56
C VAL A 253 5.28 -0.68 2.15
N LEU A 254 5.63 0.01 3.23
CA LEU A 254 4.83 1.08 3.81
C LEU A 254 5.13 2.38 3.06
N CYS A 255 4.13 2.96 2.41
CA CYS A 255 4.27 4.13 1.55
C CYS A 255 3.62 5.37 2.19
N PHE A 256 4.35 6.49 2.22
CA PHE A 256 3.86 7.77 2.72
C PHE A 256 3.67 8.76 1.57
N MET A 257 2.49 9.39 1.50
CA MET A 257 2.16 10.39 0.47
C MET A 257 1.42 11.57 1.08
N VAL A 258 1.92 12.78 0.85
CA VAL A 258 1.18 14.00 1.21
C VAL A 258 0.31 14.46 0.05
N ARG A 259 -0.83 15.07 0.38
CA ARG A 259 -1.76 15.67 -0.58
C ARG A 259 -2.36 16.94 0.02
N SER A 260 -2.37 18.05 -0.72
CA SER A 260 -3.05 19.26 -0.23
C SER A 260 -4.56 19.07 -0.15
N LEU A 261 -5.15 19.67 0.89
CA LEU A 261 -6.60 19.77 1.06
C LEU A 261 -7.20 20.72 0.01
N ASN A 262 -6.61 21.90 -0.12
CA ASN A 262 -7.17 23.01 -0.91
C ASN A 262 -6.74 22.97 -2.39
N TYR A 263 -5.62 22.31 -2.73
CA TYR A 263 -5.05 22.30 -4.08
C TYR A 263 -4.84 20.90 -4.65
N LYS A 264 -4.89 20.81 -5.99
CA LYS A 264 -4.77 19.54 -6.73
C LYS A 264 -3.30 19.11 -6.92
N TRP A 265 -2.55 18.97 -5.83
CA TRP A 265 -1.20 18.40 -5.84
C TRP A 265 -1.03 17.30 -4.78
N LYS A 266 -0.14 16.36 -5.06
CA LYS A 266 0.25 15.25 -4.17
C LYS A 266 1.71 14.88 -4.42
N GLN A 267 2.38 14.31 -3.41
CA GLN A 267 3.79 13.95 -3.46
C GLN A 267 4.06 12.73 -2.56
N PRO A 268 4.61 11.61 -3.07
CA PRO A 268 5.22 10.58 -2.23
C PRO A 268 6.42 11.17 -1.47
N VAL A 269 6.54 10.88 -0.17
CA VAL A 269 7.54 11.52 0.71
C VAL A 269 8.49 10.55 1.41
N ALA A 270 8.06 9.31 1.65
CA ALA A 270 8.89 8.27 2.24
C ALA A 270 8.34 6.88 1.86
N TYR A 271 9.20 5.87 1.91
CA TYR A 271 8.76 4.47 1.86
C TYR A 271 9.70 3.58 2.68
N TYR A 272 9.17 2.53 3.30
CA TYR A 272 9.92 1.62 4.17
C TYR A 272 9.66 0.17 3.79
N PHE A 273 10.72 -0.62 3.65
CA PHE A 273 10.64 -2.06 3.40
C PHE A 273 10.33 -2.81 4.70
N ILE A 274 9.37 -3.75 4.67
CA ILE A 274 8.97 -4.51 5.86
C ILE A 274 8.78 -5.99 5.53
N ASN A 275 9.25 -6.88 6.42
CA ASN A 275 9.06 -8.34 6.29
C ASN A 275 7.62 -8.77 6.63
N ASN A 276 7.13 -8.33 7.78
CA ASN A 276 5.75 -8.54 8.24
C ASN A 276 5.07 -7.18 8.43
N SER A 277 3.82 -7.13 8.87
CA SER A 277 3.14 -5.85 9.15
C SER A 277 3.94 -5.02 10.16
N CYS A 278 4.23 -3.76 9.82
CA CYS A 278 4.89 -2.85 10.75
C CYS A 278 3.89 -2.50 11.85
N THR A 279 4.10 -3.02 13.06
CA THR A 279 3.16 -2.90 14.18
C THR A 279 3.84 -2.31 15.40
N GLY A 280 3.05 -1.68 16.28
CA GLY A 280 3.54 -1.20 17.58
C GLY A 280 4.47 0.02 17.49
N ILE A 281 5.56 -0.01 18.27
CA ILE A 281 6.46 1.14 18.47
C ILE A 281 7.19 1.55 17.18
N PRO A 282 7.76 0.62 16.36
CA PRO A 282 8.44 1.01 15.12
C PRO A 282 7.53 1.74 14.12
N LEU A 283 6.25 1.35 14.02
CA LEU A 283 5.29 2.04 13.16
C LEU A 283 5.01 3.46 13.67
N LEU A 284 4.79 3.60 14.98
CA LEU A 284 4.55 4.87 15.64
C LEU A 284 5.71 5.84 15.39
N ASN A 285 6.93 5.39 15.63
CA ASN A 285 8.14 6.19 15.48
C ASN A 285 8.42 6.51 14.01
N THR A 286 8.12 5.60 13.07
CA THR A 286 8.19 5.87 11.62
C THR A 286 7.19 6.97 11.22
N ILE A 287 5.93 6.88 11.64
CA ILE A 287 4.90 7.89 11.33
C ILE A 287 5.26 9.25 11.95
N PHE A 288 5.74 9.26 13.20
CA PHE A 288 6.11 10.49 13.91
C PHE A 288 7.34 11.16 13.30
N ALA A 289 8.34 10.39 12.86
CA ALA A 289 9.48 10.91 12.12
C ALA A 289 9.01 11.59 10.81
N VAL A 290 8.19 10.92 10.00
CA VAL A 290 7.66 11.49 8.76
C VAL A 290 6.84 12.77 9.01
N ILE A 291 5.96 12.79 10.01
CA ILE A 291 5.18 13.99 10.34
C ILE A 291 6.10 15.14 10.80
N SER A 292 7.09 14.85 11.65
CA SER A 292 8.03 15.86 12.16
C SER A 292 8.89 16.46 11.04
N THR A 293 9.38 15.65 10.11
CA THR A 293 10.15 16.12 8.94
C THR A 293 9.29 16.91 7.95
N LEU A 294 7.98 16.65 7.88
CA LEU A 294 7.06 17.47 7.09
C LEU A 294 6.77 18.82 7.77
N GLN A 295 6.61 18.83 9.09
CA GLN A 295 6.43 20.05 9.87
C GLN A 295 7.66 20.97 9.80
N SER A 296 8.88 20.43 9.82
CA SER A 296 10.10 21.24 9.74
C SER A 296 10.25 21.98 8.39
N ILE A 297 9.76 21.41 7.29
CA ILE A 297 9.69 22.08 5.97
C ILE A 297 8.39 22.89 5.77
N SER A 298 7.74 23.31 6.87
CA SER A 298 6.52 24.13 6.87
C SER A 298 5.28 23.49 6.21
N VAL A 299 5.15 22.16 6.21
CA VAL A 299 3.93 21.49 5.72
C VAL A 299 2.98 21.22 6.88
N ASN A 300 1.78 21.81 6.80
CA ASN A 300 0.76 21.72 7.83
C ASN A 300 -0.07 20.44 7.67
N ILE A 301 0.35 19.36 8.33
CA ILE A 301 -0.41 18.10 8.37
C ILE A 301 -1.65 18.27 9.25
N ARG A 302 -2.84 18.38 8.64
CA ARG A 302 -4.12 18.56 9.34
C ARG A 302 -4.84 17.24 9.57
N VAL A 303 -4.69 16.29 8.65
CA VAL A 303 -5.37 15.00 8.65
C VAL A 303 -4.36 13.89 8.36
N PHE A 304 -4.45 12.80 9.10
CA PHE A 304 -3.75 11.55 8.87
C PHE A 304 -4.77 10.48 8.43
N THR A 305 -4.44 9.75 7.36
CA THR A 305 -5.39 8.83 6.70
C THR A 305 -4.74 7.52 6.31
N THR A 306 -5.41 6.43 6.67
CA THR A 306 -4.97 5.03 6.58
C THR A 306 -6.11 4.12 6.14
N ASP A 307 -5.79 2.88 5.77
CA ASP A 307 -6.80 1.82 5.64
C ASP A 307 -7.16 1.21 7.02
N GLN A 308 -7.92 0.12 7.04
CA GLN A 308 -8.31 -0.58 8.27
C GLN A 308 -7.39 -1.77 8.63
N GLY A 309 -6.12 -1.73 8.22
CA GLY A 309 -5.12 -2.70 8.64
C GLY A 309 -5.02 -2.79 10.17
N SER A 310 -4.76 -3.99 10.70
CA SER A 310 -4.64 -4.24 12.15
C SER A 310 -3.49 -3.45 12.79
N ASN A 311 -2.45 -3.15 12.02
CA ASN A 311 -1.37 -2.23 12.33
C ASN A 311 -1.87 -0.79 12.58
N PHE A 312 -2.68 -0.23 11.68
CA PHE A 312 -3.23 1.11 11.79
C PHE A 312 -4.35 1.21 12.83
N TYR A 313 -5.09 0.14 13.08
CA TYR A 313 -6.02 0.04 14.20
C TYR A 313 -5.27 0.02 15.55
N SER A 314 -4.19 -0.76 15.65
CA SER A 314 -3.31 -0.75 16.82
C SER A 314 -2.68 0.63 17.07
N PHE A 315 -2.25 1.32 16.01
CA PHE A 315 -1.78 2.71 16.10
C PHE A 315 -2.86 3.66 16.64
N ALA A 316 -4.09 3.58 16.13
CA ALA A 316 -5.22 4.40 16.58
C ALA A 316 -5.47 4.26 18.09
N ASN A 317 -5.49 3.02 18.58
CA ASN A 317 -5.71 2.71 20.00
C ASN A 317 -4.55 3.25 20.87
N LYS A 318 -3.29 3.09 20.43
CA LYS A 318 -2.12 3.66 21.12
C LYS A 318 -2.11 5.19 21.17
N MET A 319 -2.76 5.84 20.19
CA MET A 319 -2.95 7.29 20.14
C MET A 319 -4.19 7.77 20.90
N TYR A 320 -4.95 6.86 21.52
CA TYR A 320 -6.24 7.13 22.19
C TYR A 320 -7.24 7.83 21.26
N VAL A 321 -7.25 7.46 19.98
CA VAL A 321 -8.23 7.98 19.01
C VAL A 321 -9.55 7.25 19.18
N THR A 322 -10.64 8.01 19.35
CA THR A 322 -12.01 7.51 19.47
C THR A 322 -12.95 8.32 18.57
N SER A 323 -14.25 7.98 18.54
CA SER A 323 -15.29 8.77 17.89
C SER A 323 -15.40 10.19 18.48
N GLU A 324 -15.28 10.31 19.80
CA GLU A 324 -15.33 11.58 20.55
C GLU A 324 -14.00 12.36 20.43
N ARG A 325 -12.88 11.64 20.32
CA ARG A 325 -11.54 12.20 20.15
C ARG A 325 -10.91 11.70 18.84
N PRO A 326 -11.36 12.18 17.67
CA PRO A 326 -10.88 11.71 16.36
C PRO A 326 -9.52 12.34 15.98
N TYR A 327 -8.61 12.54 16.94
CA TYR A 327 -7.34 13.23 16.74
C TYR A 327 -6.25 12.84 17.75
N PHE A 328 -5.01 13.03 17.32
CA PHE A 328 -3.80 12.92 18.15
C PHE A 328 -2.93 14.17 17.98
N PHE A 329 -1.78 14.22 18.66
CA PHE A 329 -0.86 15.35 18.61
C PHE A 329 0.55 14.91 18.18
N VAL A 330 1.21 15.72 17.37
CA VAL A 330 2.66 15.61 17.06
C VAL A 330 3.27 17.00 17.13
N ASN A 331 4.31 17.16 17.94
CA ASN A 331 4.99 18.44 18.20
C ASN A 331 4.01 19.57 18.60
N GLY A 332 3.00 19.25 19.42
CA GLY A 332 1.95 20.18 19.86
C GLY A 332 0.83 20.44 18.84
N PHE A 333 0.99 20.05 17.57
CA PHE A 333 -0.03 20.24 16.54
C PHE A 333 -1.08 19.12 16.57
N LYS A 334 -2.36 19.49 16.56
CA LYS A 334 -3.50 18.57 16.48
C LYS A 334 -3.64 18.03 15.05
N ILE A 335 -3.69 16.71 14.91
CA ILE A 335 -3.88 15.99 13.64
C ILE A 335 -5.11 15.09 13.75
N TYR A 336 -6.10 15.31 12.90
CA TYR A 336 -7.29 14.46 12.84
C TYR A 336 -6.97 13.12 12.19
N TYR A 337 -7.52 12.03 12.70
CA TYR A 337 -7.30 10.68 12.15
C TYR A 337 -8.58 10.14 11.51
N VAL A 338 -8.50 9.74 10.25
CA VAL A 338 -9.66 9.35 9.45
C VAL A 338 -9.31 8.14 8.58
N PHE A 339 -10.04 7.04 8.74
CA PHE A 339 -9.94 5.89 7.84
C PHE A 339 -10.48 6.22 6.44
N VAL A 340 -9.86 5.67 5.39
CA VAL A 340 -10.28 5.86 3.99
C VAL A 340 -11.72 5.36 3.79
N ALA A 341 -12.69 6.27 3.66
CA ALA A 341 -14.12 5.92 3.52
C ALA A 341 -14.44 4.89 2.40
N PRO A 342 -13.83 4.94 1.19
CA PRO A 342 -13.97 3.88 0.18
C PRO A 342 -13.56 2.47 0.64
N HIS A 343 -12.68 2.36 1.64
CA HIS A 343 -12.30 1.07 2.21
C HIS A 343 -13.28 0.58 3.28
N LEU A 344 -14.06 1.47 3.91
CA LEU A 344 -15.12 1.15 4.88
C LEU A 344 -16.35 0.49 4.23
N LEU A 345 -16.71 0.86 2.99
CA LEU A 345 -17.86 0.26 2.29
C LEU A 345 -17.75 -1.26 2.11
N LYS A 346 -16.52 -1.77 1.89
CA LYS A 346 -16.28 -3.21 1.67
C LYS A 346 -16.63 -4.07 2.90
N PRO A 347 -16.08 -3.83 4.10
CA PRO A 347 -16.47 -4.56 5.30
C PRO A 347 -17.93 -4.32 5.67
N THR A 348 -18.50 -3.12 5.50
CA THR A 348 -19.95 -2.92 5.73
C THR A 348 -20.81 -3.83 4.86
N ARG A 349 -20.54 -3.92 3.55
CA ARG A 349 -21.24 -4.86 2.65
C ARG A 349 -20.96 -6.32 3.04
N ASN A 350 -19.70 -6.67 3.35
CA ASN A 350 -19.34 -8.04 3.71
C ASN A 350 -19.98 -8.49 5.03
N ASN A 351 -20.17 -7.58 5.99
CA ASN A 351 -20.88 -7.83 7.23
C ASN A 351 -22.38 -7.96 6.99
N PHE A 352 -22.99 -7.10 6.17
CA PHE A 352 -24.39 -7.23 5.74
C PHE A 352 -24.67 -8.57 5.05
N PHE A 353 -23.70 -9.12 4.29
CA PHE A 353 -23.82 -10.46 3.70
C PHE A 353 -23.69 -11.63 4.67
N LYS A 354 -23.24 -11.40 5.90
CA LYS A 354 -23.00 -12.45 6.90
C LYS A 354 -23.92 -12.34 8.12
N TYR A 355 -24.43 -11.14 8.39
CA TYR A 355 -25.15 -10.78 9.59
C TYR A 355 -26.27 -9.81 9.27
N ASN A 356 -27.41 -9.96 9.93
CA ASN A 356 -28.46 -8.95 9.95
C ASN A 356 -27.95 -7.76 10.78
N LEU A 357 -27.94 -6.56 10.20
CA LEU A 357 -27.45 -5.36 10.88
C LEU A 357 -28.63 -4.61 11.49
N GLU A 358 -28.49 -4.23 12.77
CA GLU A 358 -29.40 -3.28 13.43
C GLU A 358 -28.96 -1.86 13.11
N VAL A 359 -29.85 -1.07 12.50
CA VAL A 359 -29.56 0.31 12.07
C VAL A 359 -30.76 1.18 12.40
N PHE A 360 -30.59 2.20 13.26
CA PHE A 360 -31.69 3.04 13.76
C PHE A 360 -32.88 2.23 14.32
N ASN A 361 -32.59 1.23 15.17
CA ASN A 361 -33.56 0.28 15.76
C ASN A 361 -34.32 -0.58 14.72
N ASN A 362 -33.90 -0.59 13.46
CA ASN A 362 -34.47 -1.42 12.41
C ASN A 362 -33.51 -2.56 12.06
N MET A 363 -34.02 -3.79 12.06
CA MET A 363 -33.26 -4.96 11.61
C MET A 363 -33.30 -5.06 10.08
N THR A 364 -32.12 -5.03 9.48
CA THR A 364 -31.92 -5.27 8.04
C THR A 364 -31.80 -6.77 7.76
N ASP A 365 -32.18 -7.19 6.56
CA ASP A 365 -32.10 -8.58 6.13
C ASP A 365 -31.67 -8.66 4.65
N ILE A 366 -30.71 -9.54 4.35
CA ILE A 366 -30.22 -9.81 3.00
C ILE A 366 -31.28 -10.45 2.11
N LYS A 367 -32.23 -11.22 2.68
CA LYS A 367 -33.23 -11.96 1.88
C LYS A 367 -34.01 -11.03 0.94
N TYR A 368 -34.40 -9.84 1.43
CA TYR A 368 -35.14 -8.86 0.63
C TYR A 368 -34.37 -8.35 -0.59
N LEU A 369 -33.03 -8.34 -0.53
CA LEU A 369 -32.20 -8.00 -1.67
C LEU A 369 -32.06 -9.18 -2.66
N ASN A 370 -32.02 -10.42 -2.15
CA ASN A 370 -32.04 -11.61 -3.00
C ASN A 370 -33.38 -11.74 -3.73
N ASP A 371 -34.50 -11.52 -3.01
CA ASP A 371 -35.86 -11.50 -3.54
C ASP A 371 -35.99 -10.38 -4.59
N PHE A 372 -35.48 -9.18 -4.31
CA PHE A 372 -35.42 -8.07 -5.28
C PHE A 372 -34.63 -8.46 -6.53
N TYR A 373 -33.41 -8.98 -6.35
CA TYR A 373 -32.54 -9.36 -7.46
C TYR A 373 -33.22 -10.38 -8.36
N ASN A 374 -33.84 -11.42 -7.78
CA ASN A 374 -34.59 -12.44 -8.52
C ASN A 374 -35.81 -11.85 -9.26
N ALA A 375 -36.52 -10.89 -8.65
CA ALA A 375 -37.67 -10.22 -9.26
C ALA A 375 -37.29 -9.21 -10.37
N ASP A 376 -36.05 -8.72 -10.40
CA ASP A 376 -35.54 -7.69 -11.32
C ASP A 376 -34.71 -8.23 -12.50
N GLN A 377 -34.75 -9.55 -12.78
CA GLN A 377 -34.02 -10.17 -13.90
C GLN A 377 -34.64 -9.96 -15.30
N GLY A 378 -35.64 -9.06 -15.43
CA GLY A 378 -36.35 -8.82 -16.69
C GLY A 378 -35.57 -7.95 -17.70
N ILE A 379 -36.08 -7.88 -18.93
CA ILE A 379 -35.55 -6.97 -19.99
C ILE A 379 -35.56 -5.51 -19.53
N ASN A 380 -36.57 -5.13 -18.73
CA ASN A 380 -36.73 -3.80 -18.14
C ASN A 380 -36.28 -3.78 -16.67
N CYS A 381 -35.06 -4.26 -16.39
CA CYS A 381 -34.51 -4.26 -15.03
C CYS A 381 -34.28 -2.83 -14.50
N CYS A 382 -34.71 -2.59 -13.26
CA CYS A 382 -34.62 -1.30 -12.59
C CYS A 382 -33.18 -1.02 -12.08
N ALA A 383 -32.43 -2.08 -11.72
CA ALA A 383 -31.06 -1.99 -11.23
C ALA A 383 -30.02 -2.69 -12.14
N PRO A 384 -29.84 -2.29 -13.41
CA PRO A 384 -29.00 -3.00 -14.41
C PRO A 384 -27.50 -3.10 -14.08
N LYS A 385 -27.04 -2.43 -13.03
CA LYS A 385 -25.65 -2.53 -12.53
C LYS A 385 -25.49 -3.59 -11.44
N LEU A 386 -26.58 -4.02 -10.82
CA LEU A 386 -26.61 -5.12 -9.87
C LEU A 386 -26.58 -6.42 -10.68
N THR A 387 -25.58 -7.26 -10.41
CA THR A 387 -25.37 -8.52 -11.13
C THR A 387 -25.08 -9.61 -10.12
N ASP A 388 -25.11 -10.87 -10.53
CA ASP A 388 -24.79 -12.01 -9.65
C ASP A 388 -23.45 -11.83 -8.92
N ALA A 389 -22.43 -11.29 -9.59
CA ALA A 389 -21.13 -10.96 -8.98
C ALA A 389 -21.16 -9.87 -7.87
N HIS A 390 -22.30 -9.19 -7.68
CA HIS A 390 -22.55 -8.30 -6.54
C HIS A 390 -23.23 -9.03 -5.38
N ILE A 391 -24.18 -9.93 -5.66
CA ILE A 391 -24.95 -10.70 -4.66
C ILE A 391 -24.13 -11.88 -4.12
N ASN A 392 -23.49 -12.63 -5.03
CA ASN A 392 -22.69 -13.82 -4.78
C ASN A 392 -21.19 -13.57 -5.10
N PRO A 393 -20.52 -12.58 -4.49
CA PRO A 393 -19.15 -12.23 -4.87
C PRO A 393 -18.13 -13.28 -4.44
N SER A 394 -17.26 -13.68 -5.37
CA SER A 394 -16.07 -14.49 -5.10
C SER A 394 -15.08 -13.74 -4.17
N PRO A 395 -14.09 -14.43 -3.54
CA PRO A 395 -13.16 -13.79 -2.60
C PRO A 395 -12.45 -12.54 -3.16
N PHE A 396 -12.05 -12.57 -4.43
CA PHE A 396 -11.45 -11.41 -5.09
C PHE A 396 -12.46 -10.30 -5.41
N GLN A 397 -13.71 -10.65 -5.73
CA GLN A 397 -14.79 -9.69 -5.97
C GLN A 397 -15.21 -8.98 -4.68
N LYS A 398 -15.16 -9.65 -3.52
CA LYS A 398 -15.36 -9.03 -2.19
C LYS A 398 -14.37 -7.89 -1.92
N MET A 399 -13.18 -7.91 -2.54
CA MET A 399 -12.19 -6.84 -2.41
C MET A 399 -12.41 -5.64 -3.35
N LYS A 400 -13.34 -5.71 -4.31
CA LYS A 400 -13.67 -4.61 -5.21
C LYS A 400 -14.57 -3.58 -4.52
N VAL A 401 -14.05 -2.36 -4.36
CA VAL A 401 -14.81 -1.19 -3.86
C VAL A 401 -15.96 -0.83 -4.81
N SER A 402 -15.76 -0.94 -6.12
CA SER A 402 -16.80 -0.62 -7.12
C SER A 402 -18.09 -1.39 -6.91
N TYR A 403 -17.99 -2.69 -6.60
CA TYR A 403 -19.18 -3.52 -6.32
C TYR A 403 -19.87 -3.09 -5.03
N ALA A 404 -19.13 -2.67 -3.99
CA ALA A 404 -19.75 -2.14 -2.77
C ALA A 404 -20.45 -0.79 -3.00
N PHE A 405 -19.91 0.06 -3.88
CA PHE A 405 -20.53 1.32 -4.28
C PHE A 405 -21.77 1.12 -5.17
N GLN A 406 -21.72 0.19 -6.14
CA GLN A 406 -22.87 -0.14 -6.99
C GLN A 406 -24.01 -0.80 -6.20
N PHE A 407 -23.65 -1.60 -5.20
CA PHE A 407 -24.55 -2.22 -4.24
C PHE A 407 -25.26 -1.16 -3.36
N PHE A 408 -24.50 -0.32 -2.65
CA PHE A 408 -25.03 0.78 -1.82
C PHE A 408 -25.36 2.00 -2.69
N SER A 409 -26.17 1.83 -3.73
CA SER A 409 -26.54 2.93 -4.62
C SER A 409 -28.01 3.33 -4.48
N ALA A 410 -28.28 4.64 -4.62
CA ALA A 410 -29.64 5.18 -4.64
C ALA A 410 -30.55 4.52 -5.70
N THR A 411 -29.98 4.02 -6.81
CA THR A 411 -30.72 3.26 -7.82
C THR A 411 -31.23 1.93 -7.27
N VAL A 412 -30.42 1.19 -6.51
CA VAL A 412 -30.86 -0.07 -5.88
C VAL A 412 -31.93 0.22 -4.84
N ALA A 413 -31.73 1.21 -3.96
CA ALA A 413 -32.73 1.59 -2.96
C ALA A 413 -34.07 2.01 -3.60
N ALA A 414 -34.06 2.91 -4.59
CA ALA A 414 -35.27 3.35 -5.28
C ALA A 414 -36.00 2.19 -5.98
N SER A 415 -35.25 1.28 -6.63
CA SER A 415 -35.81 0.12 -7.31
C SER A 415 -36.49 -0.84 -6.33
N MET A 416 -35.82 -1.13 -5.19
CA MET A 416 -36.40 -1.95 -4.13
C MET A 416 -37.65 -1.30 -3.52
N ARG A 417 -37.64 0.03 -3.28
CA ARG A 417 -38.80 0.76 -2.76
C ARG A 417 -40.01 0.64 -3.70
N SER A 418 -39.82 0.84 -5.00
CA SER A 418 -40.90 0.61 -5.98
C SER A 418 -41.39 -0.85 -5.95
N CYS A 419 -40.50 -1.83 -5.77
CA CYS A 419 -40.94 -3.22 -5.60
C CYS A 419 -41.76 -3.45 -4.32
N VAL A 420 -41.53 -2.70 -3.24
CA VAL A 420 -42.40 -2.71 -2.04
C VAL A 420 -43.75 -2.06 -2.35
N GLU A 421 -43.77 -0.89 -2.98
CA GLU A 421 -45.00 -0.16 -3.35
C GLU A 421 -45.91 -0.97 -4.29
N TYR A 422 -45.33 -1.68 -5.26
CA TYR A 422 -46.06 -2.58 -6.17
C TYR A 422 -46.33 -3.98 -5.59
N GLY A 423 -46.07 -4.23 -4.31
CA GLY A 423 -46.35 -5.50 -3.63
C GLY A 423 -45.51 -6.70 -4.10
N LYS A 424 -44.40 -6.47 -4.83
CA LYS A 424 -43.43 -7.50 -5.21
C LYS A 424 -42.47 -7.87 -4.07
N LEU A 425 -42.30 -6.98 -3.09
CA LEU A 425 -41.56 -7.20 -1.85
C LEU A 425 -42.45 -6.90 -0.65
N PRO A 426 -42.26 -7.59 0.49
CA PRO A 426 -43.01 -7.29 1.71
C PRO A 426 -42.60 -5.93 2.27
N HIS A 427 -43.52 -5.26 2.97
CA HIS A 427 -43.24 -3.95 3.61
C HIS A 427 -42.05 -3.99 4.58
N ALA A 428 -41.77 -5.15 5.19
CA ALA A 428 -40.59 -5.37 6.03
C ALA A 428 -39.24 -5.21 5.29
N ALA A 429 -39.23 -5.17 3.95
CA ALA A 429 -38.03 -4.87 3.16
C ALA A 429 -37.58 -3.41 3.27
N GLU A 430 -38.47 -2.49 3.67
CA GLU A 430 -38.18 -1.06 3.76
C GLU A 430 -37.03 -0.75 4.74
N THR A 431 -36.76 -1.62 5.73
CA THR A 431 -35.59 -1.51 6.62
C THR A 431 -34.27 -1.65 5.86
N THR A 432 -34.16 -2.64 4.97
CA THR A 432 -32.99 -2.84 4.10
C THR A 432 -32.90 -1.71 3.06
N VAL A 433 -34.02 -1.24 2.51
CA VAL A 433 -34.04 -0.10 1.58
C VAL A 433 -33.47 1.16 2.22
N ASN A 434 -33.96 1.52 3.42
CA ASN A 434 -33.51 2.70 4.16
C ASN A 434 -32.03 2.61 4.54
N PHE A 435 -31.53 1.42 4.88
CA PHE A 435 -30.10 1.19 5.10
C PHE A 435 -29.26 1.42 3.83
N ILE A 436 -29.68 0.89 2.68
CA ILE A 436 -28.97 1.08 1.40
C ILE A 436 -28.93 2.56 1.01
N GLU A 437 -30.07 3.27 1.14
CA GLU A 437 -30.16 4.71 0.85
C GLU A 437 -29.32 5.56 1.82
N TYR A 438 -29.30 5.20 3.11
CA TYR A 438 -28.46 5.86 4.10
C TYR A 438 -26.96 5.70 3.76
N MET A 439 -26.53 4.50 3.37
CA MET A 439 -25.15 4.22 2.99
C MET A 439 -24.72 4.96 1.71
N ASP A 440 -25.61 5.07 0.71
CA ASP A 440 -25.38 5.89 -0.49
C ASP A 440 -25.11 7.36 -0.12
N LYS A 441 -26.04 7.98 0.63
CA LYS A 441 -25.94 9.38 1.08
C LYS A 441 -24.70 9.64 1.93
N LEU A 442 -24.41 8.77 2.90
CA LEU A 442 -23.24 8.87 3.77
C LEU A 442 -21.95 8.82 2.96
N PHE A 443 -21.86 7.93 1.96
CA PHE A 443 -20.67 7.83 1.13
C PHE A 443 -20.52 9.00 0.15
N ASP A 444 -21.61 9.50 -0.43
CA ASP A 444 -21.57 10.65 -1.34
C ASP A 444 -21.15 11.95 -0.63
N ILE A 445 -21.45 12.09 0.68
CA ILE A 445 -20.89 13.15 1.54
C ILE A 445 -19.36 12.96 1.66
N LEU A 446 -18.90 11.77 2.06
CA LEU A 446 -17.48 11.46 2.34
C LEU A 446 -16.58 11.39 1.10
N ASN A 447 -17.15 11.17 -0.09
CA ASN A 447 -16.45 11.15 -1.38
C ASN A 447 -16.91 12.31 -2.30
N SER A 448 -17.50 13.36 -1.72
CA SER A 448 -17.90 14.57 -2.43
C SER A 448 -16.71 15.22 -3.15
N ARG A 449 -16.98 15.80 -4.33
CA ARG A 449 -15.97 16.47 -5.16
C ARG A 449 -16.56 17.71 -5.78
N THR A 450 -15.80 18.81 -5.74
CA THR A 450 -16.11 20.00 -6.52
C THR A 450 -16.10 19.63 -8.00
N LYS A 451 -17.29 19.47 -8.60
CA LYS A 451 -17.43 19.31 -10.04
C LYS A 451 -16.86 20.57 -10.69
N ALA A 452 -15.94 20.41 -11.63
CA ALA A 452 -15.75 21.46 -12.63
C ALA A 452 -17.07 21.52 -13.41
N ALA A 453 -17.83 22.61 -13.22
CA ALA A 453 -19.11 22.92 -13.87
C ALA A 453 -20.00 21.71 -14.20
N SER A 454 -20.95 21.39 -13.31
CA SER A 454 -22.13 20.53 -13.54
C SER A 454 -21.90 19.12 -14.13
N LYS A 455 -22.42 18.08 -13.43
CA LYS A 455 -23.15 17.04 -14.17
C LYS A 455 -24.26 17.82 -14.85
N GLU A 456 -24.38 17.79 -16.18
CA GLU A 456 -25.68 18.10 -16.76
C GLU A 456 -26.68 17.17 -16.05
N LEU A 457 -27.62 17.77 -15.33
CA LEU A 457 -28.82 17.05 -14.96
C LEU A 457 -29.44 16.59 -16.28
N ASN A 458 -29.86 15.33 -16.34
CA ASN A 458 -30.70 14.84 -17.43
C ASN A 458 -32.07 15.53 -17.29
N LEU A 459 -32.12 16.80 -17.68
CA LEU A 459 -33.34 17.55 -17.87
C LEU A 459 -34.05 16.92 -19.06
N PRO A 460 -35.22 16.29 -18.88
CA PRO A 460 -36.03 15.94 -20.03
C PRO A 460 -36.42 17.23 -20.75
N LEU A 461 -36.30 17.22 -22.09
CA LEU A 461 -36.77 18.27 -23.01
C LEU A 461 -36.02 19.62 -22.96
N LYS A 462 -34.84 19.69 -23.60
CA LYS A 462 -34.29 20.98 -24.10
C LYS A 462 -34.97 21.39 -25.42
N LYS A 463 -36.11 22.10 -25.29
CA LYS A 463 -36.75 23.04 -26.25
C LYS A 463 -37.21 22.53 -27.64
N PRO A 464 -38.27 23.14 -28.22
CA PRO A 464 -38.80 22.74 -29.53
C PRO A 464 -37.91 23.21 -30.69
N LEU A 465 -38.01 22.52 -31.83
CA LEU A 465 -37.51 23.02 -33.11
C LEU A 465 -38.36 24.21 -33.57
N THR A 466 -37.79 25.41 -33.61
CA THR A 466 -38.27 26.48 -34.49
C THR A 466 -37.30 26.63 -35.67
N ARG A 467 -37.74 26.16 -36.84
CA ARG A 467 -37.16 26.47 -38.15
C ARG A 467 -37.82 27.72 -38.69
N GLU A 468 -37.09 28.81 -38.81
CA GLU A 468 -37.32 29.92 -39.75
C GLU A 468 -35.90 30.32 -40.21
N ILE A 469 -35.49 30.21 -41.48
CA ILE A 469 -36.08 30.67 -42.75
C ILE A 469 -36.19 32.21 -42.78
N ILE A 470 -35.04 32.88 -42.90
CA ILE A 470 -34.55 33.57 -44.12
C ILE A 470 -33.03 33.80 -43.97
#